data_AF-A0A7C6BZF4-F1
#
_entry.id   AF-A0A7C6BZF4-F1
#
_cell.length_a   1.000
_cell.length_b   1.000
_cell.length_c   1.000
_cell.angle_alpha   90.00
_cell.angle_beta   90.00
_cell.angle_gamma   90.00
#
_symmetry.space_group_name_H-M   'P 1'
#
loop_
_entity.id
_entity.type
_entity.pdbx_description
1 polymer ?
#
loop_
_entity_poly.entity_id
_entity_poly.type
_entity_poly.pdbx_seq_one_letter_code
_entity_poly.pdbx_strand_id
1 'polypeptide(L)'
;MILSFKEQFKEPILSGRKIHTIRNVGRWRVGAAIQFATGVRTKNYEQFHSGTCKGVQDIEIKYTDMRGAVEIYIDGKHYGTWHRFIPEKSVNVAVITTLAINEGFDGVKEFLEWFNRDYKGDLVHWTDFKY
;
A
#
# COMPACT_ATOMS: atom_id res chain seq x y z
N MET A 1 5.46 -6.55 16.72
CA MET A 1 4.58 -7.38 15.87
C MET A 1 5.25 -7.59 14.54
N ILE A 2 5.27 -8.82 14.01
CA ILE A 2 5.88 -9.10 12.71
C ILE A 2 4.99 -8.56 11.58
N LEU A 3 5.58 -7.76 10.70
CA LEU A 3 5.01 -7.29 9.45
C LEU A 3 5.82 -7.91 8.31
N SER A 4 5.26 -8.96 7.70
CA SER A 4 5.93 -9.73 6.66
C SER A 4 5.83 -9.06 5.29
N PHE A 5 6.89 -9.15 4.49
CA PHE A 5 6.95 -8.66 3.11
C PHE A 5 7.52 -9.72 2.16
N LYS A 6 7.20 -9.59 0.86
CA LYS A 6 7.99 -10.24 -0.21
C LYS A 6 9.36 -9.56 -0.30
N GLU A 7 10.37 -10.33 -0.71
CA GLU A 7 11.77 -9.87 -0.80
C GLU A 7 11.93 -8.57 -1.60
N GLN A 8 11.18 -8.43 -2.70
CA GLN A 8 11.17 -7.24 -3.55
C GLN A 8 10.85 -5.92 -2.84
N PHE A 9 10.21 -5.95 -1.66
CA PHE A 9 9.89 -4.74 -0.90
C PHE A 9 10.93 -4.39 0.18
N LYS A 10 11.93 -5.25 0.42
CA LYS A 10 12.97 -5.01 1.42
C LYS A 10 13.76 -3.73 1.12
N GLU A 11 14.35 -3.62 -0.07
CA GLU A 11 15.12 -2.44 -0.49
C GLU A 11 14.28 -1.15 -0.56
N PRO A 12 13.04 -1.15 -1.10
CA PRO A 12 12.17 0.01 -1.03
C PRO A 12 11.91 0.52 0.41
N ILE A 13 11.81 -0.38 1.39
CA ILE A 13 11.63 0.00 2.80
C ILE A 13 12.93 0.58 3.36
N LEU A 14 14.07 -0.08 3.13
CA LEU A 14 15.37 0.35 3.64
C LEU A 14 15.84 1.68 3.05
N SER A 15 15.52 1.94 1.78
CA SER A 15 15.79 3.22 1.10
C SER A 15 14.82 4.34 1.48
N GLY A 16 13.76 4.04 2.24
CA GLY A 16 12.73 5.02 2.63
C GLY A 16 11.73 5.36 1.52
N ARG A 17 11.76 4.66 0.38
CA ARG A 17 10.78 4.83 -0.71
C ARG A 17 9.41 4.29 -0.34
N LYS A 18 9.36 3.08 0.25
CA LYS A 18 8.13 2.49 0.78
C LYS A 18 7.95 2.97 2.22
N ILE A 19 6.87 3.72 2.48
CA ILE A 19 6.66 4.41 3.76
C ILE A 19 5.39 3.96 4.51
N HIS A 20 4.58 3.13 3.86
CA HIS A 20 3.41 2.48 4.45
C HIS A 20 3.15 1.14 3.77
N THR A 21 2.18 0.38 4.29
CA THR A 21 1.67 -0.80 3.59
C THR A 21 0.17 -1.01 3.74
N ILE A 22 -0.48 -1.47 2.67
CA ILE A 22 -1.87 -1.93 2.69
C ILE A 22 -1.95 -3.33 3.31
N ARG A 23 -2.85 -3.50 4.28
CA ARG A 23 -3.08 -4.76 5.03
C ARG A 23 -4.55 -4.97 5.32
N ASN A 24 -4.90 -6.20 5.73
CA ASN A 24 -6.25 -6.50 6.21
C ASN A 24 -6.55 -5.70 7.49
N VAL A 25 -7.82 -5.32 7.63
CA VAL A 25 -8.34 -4.46 8.70
C VAL A 25 -8.13 -5.04 10.10
N GLY A 26 -7.90 -4.16 11.07
CA GLY A 26 -8.14 -4.44 12.50
C GLY A 26 -6.98 -5.09 13.23
N ARG A 27 -5.81 -5.23 12.59
CA ARG A 27 -4.61 -5.81 13.21
C ARG A 27 -3.69 -4.75 13.82
N TRP A 28 -3.65 -3.55 13.24
CA TRP A 28 -2.67 -2.53 13.57
C TRP A 28 -3.28 -1.41 14.40
N ARG A 29 -2.45 -0.81 15.28
CA ARG A 29 -2.80 0.36 16.09
C ARG A 29 -1.57 1.25 16.22
N VAL A 30 -1.80 2.55 16.35
CA VAL A 30 -0.74 3.53 16.58
C VAL A 30 0.06 3.17 17.83
N GLY A 31 1.38 3.32 17.78
CA GLY A 31 2.32 2.97 18.84
C GLY A 31 2.74 1.50 18.87
N ALA A 32 2.14 0.63 18.05
CA ALA A 32 2.56 -0.77 17.99
C ALA A 32 3.96 -0.91 17.37
N ALA A 33 4.88 -1.60 18.05
CA ALA A 33 6.19 -1.94 17.50
C ALA A 33 6.06 -2.86 16.28
N ILE A 34 6.82 -2.56 15.22
CA ILE A 34 6.87 -3.28 13.95
C ILE A 34 8.23 -3.96 13.81
N GLN A 35 8.22 -5.25 13.52
CA GLN A 35 9.38 -6.01 13.06
C GLN A 35 9.17 -6.31 11.59
N PHE A 36 9.95 -5.65 10.72
CA PHE A 36 9.86 -5.88 9.28
C PHE A 36 10.65 -7.13 8.93
N ALA A 37 9.99 -8.08 8.26
CA ALA A 37 10.62 -9.35 7.97
C ALA A 37 10.27 -9.91 6.59
N THR A 38 11.18 -10.67 6.01
CA THR A 38 10.94 -11.55 4.85
C THR A 38 11.05 -13.01 5.29
N GLY A 39 10.60 -13.94 4.44
CA GLY A 39 10.75 -15.38 4.68
C GLY A 39 10.09 -15.91 5.97
N VAL A 40 9.06 -15.23 6.49
CA VAL A 40 8.37 -15.62 7.73
C VAL A 40 7.84 -17.05 7.65
N ARG A 41 8.16 -17.87 8.67
CA ARG A 41 7.89 -19.33 8.75
C ARG A 41 8.66 -20.17 7.71
N THR A 42 9.80 -19.67 7.22
CA THR A 42 10.72 -20.41 6.38
C THR A 42 12.13 -20.38 6.96
N LYS A 43 13.04 -21.20 6.43
CA LYS A 43 14.47 -21.16 6.78
C LYS A 43 15.17 -19.87 6.36
N ASN A 44 14.59 -19.10 5.43
CA ASN A 44 15.10 -17.83 4.94
C ASN A 44 14.49 -16.64 5.72
N TYR A 45 14.04 -16.87 6.96
CA TYR A 45 13.51 -15.79 7.79
C TYR A 45 14.59 -14.74 8.05
N GLU A 46 14.24 -13.49 7.81
CA GLU A 46 15.11 -12.37 8.11
C GLU A 46 14.27 -11.21 8.63
N GLN A 47 14.58 -10.74 9.85
CA GLN A 47 14.13 -9.42 10.30
C GLN A 47 15.14 -8.38 9.82
N PHE A 48 14.76 -7.59 8.83
CA PHE A 48 15.68 -6.64 8.18
C PHE A 48 15.53 -5.20 8.69
N HIS A 49 14.43 -4.88 9.37
CA HIS A 49 14.22 -3.54 9.94
C HIS A 49 13.26 -3.59 11.15
N SER A 50 13.19 -2.48 11.89
CA SER A 50 12.28 -2.29 13.02
C SER A 50 11.75 -0.86 13.02
N GLY A 51 10.51 -0.69 13.47
CA GLY A 51 9.86 0.61 13.50
C GLY A 51 8.65 0.62 14.41
N THR A 52 7.83 1.66 14.29
CA THR A 52 6.61 1.81 15.07
C THR A 52 5.47 2.22 14.14
N CYS A 53 4.30 1.65 14.33
CA CYS A 53 3.09 2.09 13.64
C CYS A 53 2.77 3.52 14.08
N LYS A 54 2.91 4.48 13.17
CA LYS A 54 2.67 5.90 13.40
C LYS A 54 1.25 6.33 12.99
N GLY A 55 0.59 5.55 12.13
CA GLY A 55 -0.75 5.86 11.65
C GLY A 55 -1.42 4.64 11.03
N VAL A 56 -2.75 4.66 11.05
CA VAL A 56 -3.62 3.75 10.31
C VAL A 56 -4.68 4.61 9.64
N GLN A 57 -4.86 4.46 8.32
CA GLN A 57 -5.96 5.05 7.56
C GLN A 57 -6.76 3.92 6.89
N ASP A 58 -8.06 4.11 6.70
CA ASP A 58 -8.86 3.17 5.91
C ASP A 58 -8.50 3.35 4.43
N ILE A 59 -8.41 2.25 3.66
CA ILE A 59 -8.26 2.30 2.20
C ILE A 59 -9.28 1.40 1.52
N GLU A 60 -9.90 1.92 0.46
CA GLU A 60 -10.76 1.16 -0.44
C GLU A 60 -10.29 1.32 -1.88
N ILE A 61 -10.12 0.19 -2.57
CA ILE A 61 -9.84 0.10 -4.01
C ILE A 61 -11.10 -0.48 -4.64
N LYS A 62 -11.76 0.26 -5.52
CA LYS A 62 -13.02 -0.15 -6.17
C LYS A 62 -12.86 -0.23 -7.68
N TYR A 63 -13.16 -1.39 -8.24
CA TYR A 63 -13.19 -1.65 -9.67
C TYR A 63 -14.60 -1.39 -10.19
N THR A 64 -14.72 -0.53 -11.18
CA THR A 64 -16.01 -0.24 -11.83
C THR A 64 -16.13 -0.99 -13.15
N ASP A 65 -17.15 -1.83 -13.25
CA ASP A 65 -17.34 -2.77 -14.37
C ASP A 65 -17.58 -2.06 -15.71
N MET A 66 -18.21 -0.89 -15.69
CA MET A 66 -18.68 -0.23 -16.91
C MET A 66 -17.59 0.49 -17.73
N ARG A 67 -16.41 0.77 -17.16
CA ARG A 67 -15.38 1.59 -17.83
C ARG A 67 -13.94 1.13 -17.62
N GLY A 68 -13.71 0.09 -16.83
CA GLY A 68 -12.35 -0.32 -16.47
C GLY A 68 -11.62 0.70 -15.59
N ALA A 69 -12.37 1.54 -14.91
CA ALA A 69 -11.85 2.53 -13.98
C ALA A 69 -11.70 1.91 -12.58
N VAL A 70 -10.61 2.28 -11.90
CA VAL A 70 -10.29 1.89 -10.54
C VAL A 70 -10.28 3.14 -9.68
N GLU A 71 -11.12 3.18 -8.66
CA GLU A 71 -11.27 4.30 -7.75
C GLU A 71 -10.56 4.00 -6.44
N ILE A 72 -9.82 4.98 -5.93
CA ILE A 72 -9.10 4.89 -4.67
C ILE A 72 -9.76 5.82 -3.66
N TYR A 73 -10.16 5.26 -2.52
CA TYR A 73 -10.66 6.01 -1.38
C TYR A 73 -9.74 5.81 -0.18
N ILE A 74 -9.46 6.88 0.55
CA ILE A 74 -8.72 6.83 1.82
C ILE A 74 -9.54 7.58 2.86
N ASP A 75 -9.76 6.97 4.03
CA ASP A 75 -10.65 7.49 5.08
C ASP A 75 -12.04 7.90 4.54
N GLY A 76 -12.56 7.12 3.60
CA GLY A 76 -13.86 7.35 2.94
C GLY A 76 -13.89 8.48 1.90
N LYS A 77 -12.80 9.22 1.71
CA LYS A 77 -12.68 10.29 0.71
C LYS A 77 -12.11 9.76 -0.61
N HIS A 78 -12.63 10.23 -1.74
CA HIS A 78 -12.09 9.89 -3.08
C HIS A 78 -10.76 10.63 -3.33
N TYR A 79 -9.70 9.89 -3.64
CA TYR A 79 -8.36 10.43 -3.91
C TYR A 79 -8.01 10.44 -5.40
N GLY A 80 -8.56 9.51 -6.17
CA GLY A 80 -8.34 9.48 -7.61
C GLY A 80 -8.98 8.30 -8.30
N THR A 81 -8.99 8.38 -9.62
CA THR A 81 -9.50 7.32 -10.50
C THR A 81 -8.45 7.00 -11.56
N TRP A 82 -8.06 5.73 -11.68
CA TRP A 82 -7.18 5.24 -12.73
C TRP A 82 -7.98 4.49 -13.80
N HIS A 83 -7.89 4.92 -15.05
CA HIS A 83 -8.59 4.29 -16.17
C HIS A 83 -7.65 3.30 -16.89
N ARG A 84 -7.89 1.99 -16.71
CA ARG A 84 -6.95 0.94 -17.18
C ARG A 84 -6.71 0.93 -18.69
N PHE A 85 -7.74 1.27 -19.47
CA PHE A 85 -7.69 1.20 -20.94
C PHE A 85 -7.42 2.55 -21.62
N ILE A 86 -7.56 3.67 -20.89
CA ILE A 86 -7.53 5.03 -21.44
C ILE A 86 -6.89 5.93 -20.37
N PRO A 87 -5.58 5.79 -20.08
CA PRO A 87 -4.94 6.44 -18.94
C PRO A 87 -5.11 7.96 -18.90
N GLU A 88 -5.27 8.61 -20.06
CA GLU A 88 -5.53 10.05 -20.19
C GLU A 88 -6.88 10.49 -19.60
N LYS A 89 -7.82 9.57 -19.37
CA LYS A 89 -9.09 9.83 -18.65
C LYS A 89 -8.98 9.66 -17.14
N SER A 90 -7.79 9.33 -16.63
CA SER A 90 -7.55 9.18 -15.20
C SER A 90 -7.58 10.54 -14.50
N VAL A 91 -8.06 10.55 -13.26
CA VAL A 91 -8.20 11.74 -12.41
C VAL A 91 -7.25 11.61 -11.22
N ASN A 92 -6.55 12.70 -10.89
CA ASN A 92 -5.57 12.75 -9.81
C ASN A 92 -4.48 11.66 -9.92
N VAL A 93 -3.98 11.44 -11.14
CA VAL A 93 -2.94 10.45 -11.43
C VAL A 93 -1.73 10.59 -10.51
N ALA A 94 -1.28 11.81 -10.25
CA ALA A 94 -0.12 12.07 -9.38
C ALA A 94 -0.32 11.44 -7.98
N VAL A 95 -1.51 11.54 -7.41
CA VAL A 95 -1.84 10.98 -6.09
C VAL A 95 -1.80 9.45 -6.11
N ILE A 96 -2.39 8.83 -7.14
CA ILE A 96 -2.39 7.36 -7.30
C ILE A 96 -0.96 6.85 -7.53
N THR A 97 -0.16 7.56 -8.32
CA THR A 97 1.25 7.27 -8.55
C THR A 97 2.04 7.37 -7.25
N THR A 98 1.84 8.43 -6.46
CA THR A 98 2.48 8.56 -5.14
C THR A 98 2.08 7.41 -4.21
N LEU A 99 0.80 7.03 -4.17
CA LEU A 99 0.34 5.87 -3.40
C LEU A 99 1.06 4.57 -3.82
N ALA A 100 1.13 4.30 -5.12
CA ALA A 100 1.80 3.11 -5.64
C ALA A 100 3.30 3.07 -5.29
N ILE A 101 4.00 4.20 -5.46
CA ILE A 101 5.42 4.34 -5.14
C ILE A 101 5.68 4.17 -3.64
N ASN A 102 4.86 4.82 -2.81
CA ASN A 102 4.96 4.73 -1.35
C ASN A 102 4.52 3.36 -0.80
N GLU A 103 3.76 2.59 -1.58
CA GLU A 103 3.48 1.17 -1.35
C GLU A 103 4.62 0.27 -1.86
N GLY A 104 5.67 0.84 -2.45
CA GLY A 104 6.88 0.14 -2.89
C GLY A 104 6.81 -0.49 -4.27
N PHE A 105 5.84 -0.11 -5.09
CA PHE A 105 5.80 -0.45 -6.51
C PHE A 105 6.52 0.61 -7.35
N ASP A 106 6.89 0.27 -8.58
CA ASP A 106 7.55 1.21 -9.49
C ASP A 106 6.54 2.06 -10.28
N GLY A 107 5.27 1.64 -10.31
CA GLY A 107 4.20 2.35 -11.00
C GLY A 107 2.79 1.89 -10.61
N VAL A 108 1.80 2.62 -11.11
CA VAL A 108 0.37 2.35 -10.86
C VAL A 108 -0.07 1.03 -11.48
N LYS A 109 0.53 0.63 -12.61
CA LYS A 109 0.18 -0.60 -13.31
C LYS A 109 0.49 -1.84 -12.45
N GLU A 110 1.72 -1.93 -11.93
CA GLU A 110 2.18 -3.03 -11.08
C GLU A 110 1.39 -3.08 -9.76
N PHE A 111 1.07 -1.90 -9.22
CA PHE A 111 0.22 -1.76 -8.04
C PHE A 111 -1.20 -2.34 -8.28
N LEU A 112 -1.84 -2.01 -9.41
CA LEU A 112 -3.19 -2.50 -9.73
C LEU A 112 -3.20 -3.95 -10.21
N GLU A 113 -2.12 -4.44 -10.81
CA GLU A 113 -1.94 -5.89 -11.07
C GLU A 113 -1.86 -6.68 -9.75
N TRP A 114 -1.25 -6.10 -8.72
CA TRP A 114 -1.22 -6.69 -7.39
C TRP A 114 -2.59 -6.65 -6.70
N PHE A 115 -3.26 -5.50 -6.71
CA PHE A 115 -4.59 -5.31 -6.13
C PHE A 115 -5.69 -5.44 -7.18
N ASN A 116 -5.74 -6.57 -7.91
CA ASN A 116 -6.53 -6.75 -9.12
C ASN A 116 -8.06 -6.93 -8.95
N ARG A 117 -8.60 -6.64 -7.77
CA ARG A 117 -10.01 -6.76 -7.42
C ARG A 117 -10.34 -5.77 -6.31
N ASP A 118 -11.63 -5.60 -6.03
CA ASP A 118 -12.08 -4.78 -4.92
C ASP A 118 -11.35 -5.16 -3.63
N TYR A 119 -10.85 -4.15 -2.93
CA TYR A 119 -10.09 -4.33 -1.71
C TYR A 119 -10.49 -3.28 -0.69
N LYS A 120 -10.67 -3.72 0.56
CA LYS A 120 -10.82 -2.85 1.72
C LYS A 120 -9.83 -3.29 2.79
N GLY A 121 -9.08 -2.32 3.32
CA GLY A 121 -8.02 -2.61 4.28
C GLY A 121 -7.57 -1.39 5.06
N ASP A 122 -6.49 -1.61 5.81
CA ASP A 122 -5.76 -0.61 6.56
C ASP A 122 -4.52 -0.20 5.76
N LEU A 123 -4.30 1.10 5.61
CA LEU A 123 -3.04 1.69 5.23
C LEU A 123 -2.21 1.92 6.50
N VAL A 124 -1.18 1.10 6.71
CA VAL A 124 -0.36 1.10 7.93
C VAL A 124 0.89 1.91 7.72
N HIS A 125 1.04 3.01 8.45
CA HIS A 125 2.14 3.96 8.31
C HIS A 125 3.21 3.73 9.38
N TRP A 126 4.48 3.79 9.00
CA TRP A 126 5.63 3.87 9.93
C TRP A 126 6.40 5.19 9.81
N THR A 127 5.86 6.13 9.04
CA THR A 127 6.29 7.54 8.95
C THR A 127 5.13 8.46 9.39
N ASP A 128 5.39 9.75 9.53
CA ASP A 128 4.35 10.73 9.89
C ASP A 128 3.47 11.13 8.68
N PHE A 129 3.82 10.68 7.47
CA PHE A 129 3.05 10.95 6.26
C PHE A 129 1.68 10.27 6.31
N LYS A 130 0.62 11.01 5.95
CA LYS A 130 -0.75 10.54 5.77
C LYS A 130 -1.33 11.17 4.51
N TYR A 131 -2.26 10.47 3.87
CA TYR A 131 -2.99 10.98 2.71
C TYR A 131 -4.18 11.83 3.13
#